data_AF-A0A7X8SD20-F1
#
_entry.id   AF-A0A7X8SD20-F1
#
_cell.length_a   1.000
_cell.length_b   1.000
_cell.length_c   1.000
_cell.angle_alpha   90.00
_cell.angle_beta   90.00
_cell.angle_gamma   90.00
#
_symmetry.space_group_name_H-M   'P 1'
#
loop_
_entity.id
_entity.type
_entity.pdbx_description
1 polymer ?
#
loop_
_entity_poly.entity_id
_entity_poly.type
_entity_poly.pdbx_seq_one_letter_code
_entity_poly.pdbx_strand_id
1 'polypeptide(L)'
;MHQSALRFDTLSLRAAEIADLSLIVRARFVEAADTMVHLDVRGVRPDRMRTLWPEVLPEAMVHGDMRTHYRPSAAAISRAEEVLQEWLRVHVKEGERRILLSRWSVCLAAPYVAGSFRDFCARTGRVRRTAERRIQSEFQNLASVLLAGLPILQEPDWSRIAPIMPNASGRFDRVKPQAPKHENHWLPDDARPVFDPASPELAELAKRLERGNRRRAKMNA
;
A
#
# COMPACT_ATOMS: atom_id res chain seq x y z
N MET A 1 3.12 -6.86 -53.91
CA MET A 1 3.15 -7.61 -52.63
C MET A 1 2.05 -7.08 -51.73
N HIS A 2 0.88 -7.73 -51.69
CA HIS A 2 -0.21 -7.30 -50.82
C HIS A 2 0.01 -7.87 -49.41
N GLN A 3 0.39 -7.00 -48.47
CA GLN A 3 0.27 -7.33 -47.05
C GLN A 3 -1.21 -7.41 -46.72
N SER A 4 -1.68 -8.62 -46.40
CA SER A 4 -3.09 -8.90 -46.10
C SER A 4 -3.57 -8.09 -44.89
N ALA A 5 -4.70 -7.39 -45.03
CA ALA A 5 -5.35 -6.60 -43.98
C ALA A 5 -5.56 -7.42 -42.68
N LEU A 6 -5.79 -8.73 -42.80
CA LEU A 6 -5.93 -9.66 -41.68
C LEU A 6 -4.70 -9.76 -40.76
N ARG A 7 -3.50 -9.43 -41.28
CA ARG A 7 -2.28 -9.37 -40.45
C ARG A 7 -2.26 -8.13 -39.56
N PHE A 8 -2.85 -7.02 -40.00
CA PHE A 8 -2.94 -5.81 -39.19
C PHE A 8 -3.98 -5.97 -38.08
N ASP A 9 -5.10 -6.65 -38.36
CA ASP A 9 -6.13 -6.95 -37.36
C ASP A 9 -5.59 -7.88 -36.26
N THR A 10 -4.82 -8.92 -36.61
CA THR A 10 -4.21 -9.83 -35.63
C THR A 10 -3.10 -9.17 -34.80
N LEU A 11 -2.31 -8.27 -35.38
CA LEU A 11 -1.33 -7.46 -34.64
C LEU A 11 -2.02 -6.48 -33.68
N SER A 12 -3.15 -5.89 -34.10
CA SER A 12 -3.97 -5.02 -33.26
C SER A 12 -4.58 -5.76 -32.07
N LEU A 13 -5.13 -6.96 -32.31
CA LEU A 13 -5.71 -7.79 -31.25
C LEU A 13 -4.65 -8.21 -30.22
N ARG A 14 -3.50 -8.71 -30.68
CA ARG A 14 -2.40 -9.12 -29.79
C ARG A 14 -1.85 -7.94 -28.99
N ALA A 15 -1.78 -6.75 -29.58
CA ALA A 15 -1.36 -5.55 -28.87
C ALA A 15 -2.36 -5.16 -27.77
N ALA A 16 -3.67 -5.31 -28.01
CA ALA A 16 -4.71 -5.09 -27.01
C ALA A 16 -4.59 -6.11 -25.86
N GLU A 17 -4.43 -7.40 -26.15
CA GLU A 17 -4.23 -8.44 -25.11
C GLU A 17 -3.00 -8.15 -24.25
N ILE A 18 -1.88 -7.74 -24.86
CA ILE A 18 -0.67 -7.36 -24.11
C ILE A 18 -0.93 -6.12 -23.25
N ALA A 19 -1.69 -5.14 -23.75
CA ALA A 19 -2.02 -3.94 -22.98
C ALA A 19 -2.87 -4.29 -21.75
N ASP A 20 -3.91 -5.10 -21.92
CA ASP A 20 -4.78 -5.55 -20.84
C ASP A 20 -4.01 -6.39 -19.82
N LEU A 21 -3.21 -7.34 -20.30
CA LEU A 21 -2.37 -8.18 -19.45
C LEU A 21 -1.32 -7.35 -18.70
N SER A 22 -0.75 -6.31 -19.33
CA SER A 22 0.20 -5.42 -18.67
C SER A 22 -0.41 -4.69 -17.46
N LEU A 23 -1.72 -4.38 -17.51
CA LEU A 23 -2.44 -3.77 -16.40
C LEU A 23 -2.61 -4.77 -15.24
N ILE A 24 -2.92 -6.02 -15.56
CA ILE A 24 -3.00 -7.11 -14.56
C ILE A 24 -1.64 -7.33 -13.91
N VAL A 25 -0.57 -7.47 -14.71
CA VAL A 25 0.80 -7.66 -14.20
C VAL A 25 1.20 -6.51 -13.27
N ARG A 26 0.91 -5.26 -13.64
CA ARG A 26 1.17 -4.09 -12.80
C ARG A 26 0.48 -4.18 -11.44
N ALA A 27 -0.79 -4.56 -11.44
CA ALA A 27 -1.56 -4.73 -10.21
C ALA A 27 -0.99 -5.86 -9.33
N ARG A 28 -0.64 -7.00 -9.93
CA ARG A 28 0.01 -8.13 -9.25
C ARG A 28 1.33 -7.74 -8.58
N PHE A 29 2.11 -6.88 -9.23
CA PHE A 29 3.33 -6.32 -8.64
C PHE A 29 3.08 -5.44 -7.40
N VAL A 30 2.02 -4.64 -7.41
CA VAL A 30 1.62 -3.83 -6.24
C VAL A 30 1.06 -4.72 -5.13
N GLU A 31 0.25 -5.72 -5.47
CA GLU A 31 -0.26 -6.72 -4.52
C GLU A 31 0.88 -7.49 -3.83
N ALA A 32 1.86 -7.93 -4.60
CA ALA A 32 3.03 -8.63 -4.07
C ALA A 32 3.83 -7.73 -3.12
N ALA A 33 4.04 -6.46 -3.50
CA ALA A 33 4.73 -5.50 -2.65
C ALA A 33 3.99 -5.22 -1.34
N ASP A 34 2.66 -5.05 -1.41
CA ASP A 34 1.82 -4.88 -0.24
C ASP A 34 1.88 -6.11 0.68
N THR A 35 1.75 -7.30 0.09
CA THR A 35 1.83 -8.56 0.82
C THR A 35 3.15 -8.69 1.57
N MET A 36 4.28 -8.39 0.92
CA MET A 36 5.59 -8.45 1.55
C MET A 36 5.79 -7.42 2.68
N VAL A 37 5.10 -6.29 2.64
CA VAL A 37 5.15 -5.28 3.72
C VAL A 37 4.42 -5.77 4.96
N HIS A 38 3.36 -6.56 4.78
CA HIS A 38 2.55 -7.12 5.86
C HIS A 38 3.05 -8.48 6.37
N LEU A 39 4.06 -9.06 5.73
CA LEU A 39 4.76 -10.23 6.26
C LEU A 39 5.70 -9.80 7.40
N ASP A 40 5.49 -10.38 8.57
CA ASP A 40 6.29 -10.10 9.77
C ASP A 40 7.62 -10.86 9.81
N VAL A 41 8.42 -10.72 8.74
CA VAL A 41 9.76 -11.34 8.62
C VAL A 41 10.89 -10.35 8.94
N ARG A 42 10.58 -9.08 9.19
CA ARG A 42 11.58 -8.06 9.53
C ARG A 42 11.92 -8.12 11.02
N GLY A 43 13.04 -8.77 11.33
CA GLY A 43 13.67 -8.67 12.66
C GLY A 43 13.60 -9.92 13.52
N VAL A 44 13.65 -11.12 12.92
CA VAL A 44 13.98 -12.35 13.66
C VAL A 44 15.38 -12.15 14.27
N ARG A 45 15.40 -11.85 15.57
CA ARG A 45 16.60 -11.74 16.38
C ARG A 45 16.58 -12.89 17.39
N PRO A 46 17.72 -13.38 17.85
CA PRO A 46 17.75 -14.40 18.91
C PRO A 46 16.98 -13.96 20.18
N ASP A 47 16.88 -12.65 20.44
CA ASP A 47 16.14 -12.06 21.57
C ASP A 47 14.63 -11.87 21.33
N ARG A 48 14.18 -12.01 20.08
CA ARG A 48 12.79 -11.83 19.64
C ARG A 48 12.47 -12.89 18.59
N MET A 49 12.09 -14.07 19.07
CA MET A 49 11.45 -15.09 18.24
C MET A 49 10.10 -14.58 17.76
N ARG A 50 10.09 -13.86 16.64
CA ARG A 50 8.88 -13.69 15.83
C ARG A 50 8.71 -14.96 15.00
N THR A 51 7.71 -15.74 15.33
CA THR A 51 7.38 -16.96 14.59
C THR A 51 6.62 -16.58 13.31
N LEU A 52 6.78 -17.40 12.25
CA LEU A 52 5.89 -17.37 11.08
C LEU A 52 4.45 -17.82 11.44
N TRP A 53 4.30 -18.39 12.63
CA TRP A 53 3.07 -18.84 13.25
C TRP A 53 2.36 -17.67 13.94
N PRO A 54 1.02 -17.63 13.92
CA PRO A 54 0.29 -16.56 14.57
C PRO A 54 0.68 -16.47 16.05
N GLU A 55 1.02 -15.27 16.50
CA GLU A 55 1.02 -14.95 17.91
C GLU A 55 -0.42 -15.10 18.39
N VAL A 56 -0.69 -16.16 19.16
CA VAL A 56 -1.99 -16.33 19.81
C VAL A 56 -2.08 -15.20 20.81
N LEU A 57 -2.71 -14.09 20.40
CA LEU A 57 -3.04 -13.02 21.33
C LEU A 57 -3.91 -13.66 22.42
N PRO A 58 -3.56 -13.51 23.71
CA PRO A 58 -4.45 -13.91 24.79
C PRO A 58 -5.80 -13.23 24.55
N GLU A 59 -6.88 -14.00 24.66
CA GLU A 59 -8.26 -13.51 24.50
C GLU A 59 -8.40 -12.17 25.24
N ALA A 60 -8.77 -11.14 24.49
CA ALA A 60 -8.88 -9.79 25.01
C ALA A 60 -10.00 -9.74 26.05
N MET A 61 -9.64 -9.61 27.33
CA MET A 61 -10.61 -9.41 28.42
C MET A 61 -11.32 -8.04 28.35
N VAL A 62 -11.06 -7.21 27.33
CA VAL A 62 -11.67 -5.89 27.17
C VAL A 62 -11.98 -5.65 25.69
N HIS A 63 -13.25 -5.50 25.37
CA HIS A 63 -13.86 -5.38 24.03
C HIS A 63 -13.50 -4.10 23.23
N GLY A 64 -12.38 -3.43 23.51
CA GLY A 64 -12.01 -2.19 22.84
C GLY A 64 -10.67 -2.30 22.13
N ASP A 65 -10.68 -2.14 20.80
CA ASP A 65 -9.50 -2.02 19.94
C ASP A 65 -8.67 -3.30 19.69
N MET A 66 -9.32 -4.35 19.18
CA MET A 66 -8.60 -5.23 18.25
C MET A 66 -8.29 -4.44 16.97
N ARG A 67 -7.14 -3.76 16.93
CA ARG A 67 -6.55 -3.34 15.65
C ARG A 67 -6.19 -4.62 14.90
N THR A 68 -7.09 -5.12 14.07
CA THR A 68 -6.84 -6.26 13.21
C THR A 68 -5.72 -5.87 12.25
N HIS A 69 -4.48 -6.17 12.62
CA HIS A 69 -3.35 -6.05 11.72
C HIS A 69 -3.64 -7.00 10.55
N TYR A 70 -3.76 -6.43 9.35
CA TYR A 70 -3.99 -7.24 8.15
C TYR A 70 -2.91 -8.33 8.06
N ARG A 71 -3.36 -9.59 7.97
CA ARG A 71 -2.51 -10.75 7.81
C ARG A 71 -2.67 -11.32 6.40
N PRO A 72 -1.58 -11.42 5.62
CA PRO A 72 -1.65 -12.09 4.33
C PRO A 72 -2.11 -13.54 4.46
N SER A 73 -3.03 -13.95 3.59
CA SER A 73 -3.42 -15.36 3.45
C SER A 73 -2.31 -16.16 2.74
N ALA A 74 -2.29 -17.48 2.90
CA ALA A 74 -1.35 -18.34 2.18
C ALA A 74 -1.45 -18.16 0.65
N ALA A 75 -2.67 -17.92 0.14
CA ALA A 75 -2.89 -17.59 -1.26
C ALA A 75 -2.24 -16.26 -1.66
N ALA A 76 -2.36 -15.20 -0.85
CA ALA A 76 -1.70 -13.92 -1.11
C ALA A 76 -0.16 -14.06 -1.11
N ILE A 77 0.38 -14.89 -0.20
CA ILE A 77 1.82 -15.17 -0.12
C ILE A 77 2.30 -15.93 -1.35
N SER A 78 1.60 -16.99 -1.75
CA SER A 78 1.94 -17.77 -2.94
C SER A 78 1.91 -16.91 -4.20
N ARG A 79 0.90 -16.04 -4.32
CA ARG A 79 0.80 -15.05 -5.40
C ARG A 79 1.93 -14.03 -5.39
N ALA A 80 2.35 -13.56 -4.20
CA ALA A 80 3.48 -12.65 -4.09
C ALA A 80 4.81 -13.35 -4.44
N GLU A 81 4.97 -14.61 -4.06
CA GLU A 81 6.15 -15.43 -4.38
C GLU A 81 6.29 -15.65 -5.88
N GLU A 82 5.20 -15.98 -6.58
CA GLU A 82 5.16 -16.09 -8.05
C GLU A 82 5.74 -14.82 -8.71
N VAL A 83 5.22 -13.65 -8.34
CA VAL A 83 5.68 -12.37 -8.91
C VAL A 83 7.16 -12.11 -8.61
N LEU A 84 7.61 -12.38 -7.38
CA LEU A 84 8.96 -12.02 -6.93
C LEU A 84 10.04 -13.02 -7.36
N GLN A 85 9.73 -14.31 -7.34
CA GLN A 85 10.68 -15.38 -7.66
C GLN A 85 10.61 -15.81 -9.11
N GLU A 86 9.43 -15.84 -9.72
CA GLU A 86 9.29 -16.25 -11.12
C GLU A 86 9.41 -15.02 -12.03
N TRP A 87 8.49 -14.06 -11.92
CA TRP A 87 8.45 -12.99 -12.92
C TRP A 87 9.64 -12.02 -12.78
N LEU A 88 9.86 -11.50 -11.57
CA LEU A 88 10.89 -10.50 -11.34
C LEU A 88 12.29 -11.09 -11.44
N ARG A 89 12.53 -12.30 -10.95
CA ARG A 89 13.89 -12.87 -10.94
C ARG A 89 14.24 -13.61 -12.23
N VAL A 90 13.30 -14.34 -12.84
CA VAL A 90 13.55 -15.14 -14.06
C VAL A 90 13.38 -14.31 -15.33
N HIS A 91 12.31 -13.53 -15.44
CA HIS A 91 12.00 -12.84 -16.70
C HIS A 91 12.63 -11.45 -16.80
N VAL A 92 12.89 -10.75 -15.69
CA VAL A 92 13.60 -9.45 -15.70
C VAL A 92 15.10 -9.67 -15.53
N LYS A 93 15.83 -9.66 -16.65
CA LYS A 93 17.27 -9.96 -16.70
C LYS A 93 18.14 -8.86 -16.06
N GLU A 94 17.81 -7.60 -16.31
CA GLU A 94 18.63 -6.46 -15.90
C GLU A 94 18.38 -6.09 -14.43
N GLY A 95 19.44 -6.06 -13.62
CA GLY A 95 19.34 -5.76 -12.18
C GLY A 95 18.73 -4.39 -11.88
N GLU A 96 19.08 -3.37 -12.66
CA GLU A 96 18.51 -2.03 -12.55
C GLU A 96 16.99 -2.01 -12.79
N ARG A 97 16.50 -2.77 -13.78
CA ARG A 97 15.06 -2.88 -14.06
C ARG A 97 14.33 -3.50 -12.87
N ARG A 98 14.91 -4.54 -12.26
CA ARG A 98 14.36 -5.16 -11.05
C ARG A 98 14.25 -4.17 -9.90
N ILE A 99 15.27 -3.35 -9.68
CA ILE A 99 15.25 -2.30 -8.63
C ILE A 99 14.13 -1.29 -8.90
N LEU A 100 14.00 -0.83 -10.15
CA LEU A 100 12.96 0.13 -10.53
C LEU A 100 11.56 -0.43 -10.33
N LEU A 101 11.29 -1.65 -10.79
CA LEU A 101 10.00 -2.32 -10.62
C LEU A 101 9.68 -2.51 -9.13
N SER A 102 10.59 -3.09 -8.36
CA SER A 102 10.39 -3.31 -6.92
C SER A 102 10.14 -2.01 -6.16
N ARG A 103 10.92 -0.95 -6.45
CA ARG A 103 10.73 0.34 -5.76
C ARG A 103 9.45 1.03 -6.18
N TRP A 104 9.10 1.00 -7.46
CA TRP A 104 7.82 1.52 -7.92
C TRP A 104 6.65 0.83 -7.24
N SER A 105 6.64 -0.50 -7.18
CA SER A 105 5.56 -1.28 -6.55
C SER A 105 5.40 -0.98 -5.07
N VAL A 106 6.50 -0.91 -4.32
CA VAL A 106 6.44 -0.60 -2.87
C VAL A 106 6.02 0.86 -2.62
N CYS A 107 6.40 1.81 -3.49
CA CYS A 107 5.94 3.21 -3.36
C CYS A 107 4.42 3.34 -3.55
N LEU A 108 3.81 2.46 -4.35
CA LEU A 108 2.36 2.43 -4.53
C LEU A 108 1.65 1.67 -3.41
N ALA A 109 2.16 0.50 -3.04
CA ALA A 109 1.57 -0.34 -2.00
C ALA A 109 1.68 0.27 -0.60
N ALA A 110 2.87 0.77 -0.26
CA ALA A 110 3.21 1.22 1.09
C ALA A 110 4.02 2.52 1.05
N PRO A 111 3.40 3.65 0.62
CA PRO A 111 4.08 4.95 0.56
C PRO A 111 4.60 5.40 1.93
N TYR A 112 3.98 4.97 3.03
CA TYR A 112 4.46 5.24 4.40
C TYR A 112 5.77 4.51 4.75
N VAL A 113 6.15 3.47 4.00
CA VAL A 113 7.41 2.73 4.19
C VAL A 113 8.49 3.22 3.23
N ALA A 114 8.16 3.38 1.95
CA ALA A 114 9.15 3.69 0.91
C ALA A 114 9.23 5.18 0.51
N GLY A 115 8.23 5.98 0.86
CA GLY A 115 8.07 7.35 0.38
C GLY A 115 7.53 7.39 -1.06
N SER A 116 7.70 8.55 -1.72
CA SER A 116 7.30 8.71 -3.11
C SER A 116 8.34 8.12 -4.07
N PHE A 117 7.87 7.55 -5.18
CA PHE A 117 8.75 7.14 -6.29
C PHE A 117 9.53 8.33 -6.86
N ARG A 118 8.96 9.53 -6.84
CA ARG A 118 9.65 10.76 -7.24
C ARG A 118 10.88 11.02 -6.37
N ASP A 119 10.74 10.89 -5.06
CA ASP A 119 11.83 11.13 -4.11
C ASP A 119 12.91 10.06 -4.22
N PHE A 120 12.52 8.82 -4.51
CA PHE A 120 13.46 7.75 -4.86
C PHE A 120 14.27 8.10 -6.13
N CYS A 121 13.62 8.58 -7.19
CA CYS A 121 14.31 9.01 -8.40
C CYS A 121 15.27 10.18 -8.11
N ALA A 122 14.82 11.19 -7.37
CA ALA A 122 15.64 12.34 -7.00
C ALA A 122 16.88 11.93 -6.17
N ARG A 123 16.70 11.11 -5.13
CA ARG A 123 17.79 10.61 -4.26
C ARG A 123 18.84 9.81 -5.02
N THR A 124 18.43 9.17 -6.11
CA THR A 124 19.32 8.27 -6.85
C THR A 124 19.78 8.84 -8.20
N GLY A 125 19.54 10.12 -8.45
CA GLY A 125 19.98 10.81 -9.67
C GLY A 125 19.26 10.35 -10.95
N ARG A 126 18.10 9.71 -10.85
CA ARG A 126 17.33 9.21 -12.00
C ARG A 126 16.26 10.22 -12.43
N VAL A 127 16.07 10.37 -13.74
CA VAL A 127 14.96 11.16 -14.29
C VAL A 127 13.66 10.35 -14.21
N ARG A 128 12.65 10.88 -13.48
CA ARG A 128 11.37 10.19 -13.22
C ARG A 128 10.69 9.68 -14.50
N ARG A 129 10.54 10.54 -15.51
CA ARG A 129 9.88 10.20 -16.79
C ARG A 129 10.58 9.04 -17.50
N THR A 130 11.91 9.02 -17.47
CA THR A 130 12.70 7.95 -18.08
C THR A 130 12.54 6.64 -17.30
N ALA A 131 12.52 6.70 -15.97
CA ALA A 131 12.27 5.53 -15.13
C ALA A 131 10.85 4.96 -15.34
N GLU A 132 9.82 5.82 -15.39
CA GLU A 132 8.43 5.42 -15.67
C GLU A 132 8.28 4.77 -17.05
N ARG A 133 8.93 5.31 -18.09
CA ARG A 133 8.95 4.68 -19.43
C ARG A 133 9.61 3.30 -19.42
N ARG A 134 10.73 3.16 -18.71
CA ARG A 134 11.41 1.85 -18.55
C ARG A 134 10.50 0.85 -17.84
N ILE A 135 9.87 1.27 -16.75
CA ILE A 135 8.90 0.46 -16.00
C ILE A 135 7.76 0.00 -16.92
N GLN A 136 7.15 0.91 -17.69
CA GLN A 136 6.06 0.57 -18.61
C GLN A 136 6.50 -0.44 -19.68
N SER A 137 7.70 -0.24 -20.25
CA SER A 137 8.27 -1.16 -21.23
C SER A 137 8.53 -2.55 -20.62
N GLU A 138 9.02 -2.63 -19.38
CA GLU A 138 9.20 -3.93 -18.71
C GLU A 138 7.87 -4.64 -18.45
N PHE A 139 6.82 -3.92 -18.05
CA PHE A 139 5.51 -4.54 -17.86
C PHE A 139 4.91 -5.07 -19.16
N GLN A 140 5.11 -4.37 -20.29
CA GLN A 140 4.72 -4.87 -21.61
C GLN A 140 5.53 -6.11 -22.01
N ASN A 141 6.84 -6.10 -21.76
CA ASN A 141 7.70 -7.27 -22.02
C ASN A 141 7.25 -8.47 -21.19
N LEU A 142 7.02 -8.29 -19.89
CA LEU A 142 6.53 -9.34 -19.00
C LEU A 142 5.18 -9.86 -19.48
N ALA A 143 4.22 -8.98 -19.78
CA ALA A 143 2.93 -9.38 -20.34
C ALA A 143 3.10 -10.21 -21.62
N SER A 144 3.98 -9.81 -22.53
CA SER A 144 4.23 -10.58 -23.77
C SER A 144 4.79 -11.98 -23.52
N VAL A 145 5.64 -12.15 -22.49
CA VAL A 145 6.21 -13.44 -22.09
C VAL A 145 5.16 -14.31 -21.42
N LEU A 146 4.37 -13.74 -20.51
CA LEU A 146 3.32 -14.46 -19.79
C LEU A 146 2.21 -14.92 -20.74
N LEU A 147 1.79 -14.07 -21.68
CA LEU A 147 0.80 -14.42 -22.71
C LEU A 147 1.24 -15.62 -23.56
N ALA A 148 2.54 -15.79 -23.78
CA ALA A 148 3.09 -16.89 -24.57
C ALA A 148 3.31 -18.18 -23.77
N GLY A 149 3.52 -18.09 -22.45
CA GLY A 149 3.99 -19.21 -21.63
C GLY A 149 3.05 -19.69 -20.53
N LEU A 150 2.10 -18.87 -20.07
CA LEU A 150 1.29 -19.15 -18.88
C LEU A 150 -0.21 -18.90 -19.17
N PRO A 151 -1.00 -19.97 -19.42
CA PRO A 151 -2.42 -19.83 -19.76
C PRO A 151 -3.31 -19.48 -18.57
N ILE A 152 -2.82 -19.51 -17.32
CA ILE A 152 -3.61 -19.23 -16.11
C ILE A 152 -2.91 -18.14 -15.30
N LEU A 153 -3.24 -16.89 -15.60
CA LEU A 153 -2.85 -15.77 -14.76
C LEU A 153 -3.90 -15.58 -13.66
N GLN A 154 -3.49 -15.66 -12.40
CA GLN A 154 -4.41 -15.36 -11.30
C GLN A 154 -4.73 -13.87 -11.27
N GLU A 155 -6.01 -13.54 -11.10
CA GLU A 155 -6.44 -12.15 -10.96
C GLU A 155 -5.89 -11.52 -9.67
N PRO A 156 -5.45 -10.26 -9.72
CA PRO A 156 -5.01 -9.53 -8.55
C PRO A 156 -6.20 -9.20 -7.65
N ASP A 157 -5.93 -9.07 -6.35
CA ASP A 157 -6.95 -8.59 -5.41
C ASP A 157 -7.17 -7.07 -5.57
N TRP A 158 -8.11 -6.71 -6.45
CA TRP A 158 -8.44 -5.32 -6.78
C TRP A 158 -8.85 -4.47 -5.57
N SER A 159 -9.42 -5.10 -4.54
CA SER A 159 -9.83 -4.39 -3.31
C SER A 159 -8.63 -3.76 -2.58
N ARG A 160 -7.43 -4.32 -2.77
CA ARG A 160 -6.20 -3.92 -2.06
C ARG A 160 -5.32 -2.97 -2.85
N ILE A 161 -5.58 -2.83 -4.15
CA ILE A 161 -4.69 -2.13 -5.12
C ILE A 161 -5.28 -0.77 -5.55
N ALA A 162 -6.43 -0.38 -4.99
CA ALA A 162 -7.05 0.92 -5.21
C ALA A 162 -6.18 2.04 -4.60
N PRO A 163 -5.30 2.74 -5.37
CA PRO A 163 -5.57 3.22 -6.73
C PRO A 163 -4.35 3.14 -7.67
N ILE A 164 -4.35 2.21 -8.63
CA ILE A 164 -3.53 2.30 -9.87
C ILE A 164 -4.18 3.27 -10.90
N MET A 165 -5.28 3.93 -10.54
CA MET A 165 -5.95 4.90 -11.41
C MET A 165 -5.11 6.19 -11.55
N PRO A 166 -4.76 6.62 -12.79
CA PRO A 166 -3.84 7.74 -13.04
C PRO A 166 -4.35 9.12 -12.60
N ASN A 167 -5.60 9.23 -12.14
CA ASN A 167 -6.24 10.50 -11.75
C ASN A 167 -6.58 10.60 -10.26
N ALA A 168 -6.08 9.70 -9.40
CA ALA A 168 -6.16 9.93 -7.96
C ALA A 168 -5.26 11.14 -7.64
N SER A 169 -5.89 12.30 -7.41
CA SER A 169 -5.22 13.51 -6.94
C SER A 169 -4.23 13.13 -5.85
N GLY A 170 -2.94 13.36 -6.10
CA GLY A 170 -1.82 13.00 -5.25
C GLY A 170 -1.76 13.76 -3.93
N ARG A 171 -2.88 13.80 -3.21
CA ARG A 171 -2.99 14.15 -1.81
C ARG A 171 -3.34 12.86 -1.11
N PHE A 172 -2.33 12.19 -0.55
CA PHE A 172 -2.53 11.21 0.52
C PHE A 172 -3.03 11.91 1.80
N ASP A 173 -3.97 12.84 1.67
CA ASP A 173 -4.90 13.10 2.75
C ASP A 173 -5.81 11.88 2.75
N ARG A 174 -5.36 10.83 3.45
CA ARG A 174 -6.30 10.01 4.18
C ARG A 174 -7.11 11.00 5.00
N VAL A 175 -8.25 11.45 4.47
CA VAL A 175 -9.36 11.88 5.30
C VAL A 175 -9.74 10.61 6.02
N LYS A 176 -8.97 10.32 7.08
CA LYS A 176 -9.35 9.39 8.12
C LYS A 176 -10.75 9.89 8.46
N PRO A 177 -11.83 9.11 8.24
CA PRO A 177 -13.11 9.50 8.78
C PRO A 177 -12.82 9.81 10.24
N GLN A 178 -13.11 11.04 10.65
CA GLN A 178 -12.77 11.52 11.97
C GLN A 178 -13.45 10.54 12.91
N ALA A 179 -12.67 9.61 13.48
CA ALA A 179 -13.21 8.63 14.39
C ALA A 179 -13.98 9.43 15.43
N PRO A 180 -15.27 9.14 15.65
CA PRO A 180 -16.03 9.86 16.66
C PRO A 180 -15.19 9.81 17.92
N LYS A 181 -14.79 10.99 18.43
CA LYS A 181 -13.79 11.07 19.52
C LYS A 181 -14.23 10.24 20.72
N HIS A 182 -15.53 9.98 20.86
CA HIS A 182 -16.15 9.16 21.88
C HIS A 182 -17.35 8.40 21.27
N GLU A 183 -17.44 7.09 21.51
CA GLU A 183 -18.60 6.27 21.16
C GLU A 183 -19.70 6.46 22.23
N ASN A 184 -20.58 7.44 22.03
CA ASN A 184 -21.65 7.73 23.00
C ASN A 184 -22.92 6.88 22.79
N HIS A 185 -22.87 5.85 21.94
CA HIS A 185 -24.05 5.05 21.58
C HIS A 185 -24.45 4.03 22.64
N TRP A 186 -23.57 3.75 23.60
CA TRP A 186 -23.83 2.85 24.74
C TRP A 186 -24.33 3.59 25.99
N LEU A 187 -24.29 4.92 26.02
CA LEU A 187 -24.79 5.69 27.15
C LEU A 187 -26.28 6.00 26.96
N PRO A 188 -27.13 5.71 27.95
CA PRO A 188 -28.53 6.13 27.92
C PRO A 188 -28.61 7.66 27.86
N ASP A 189 -29.69 8.20 27.28
CA ASP A 189 -29.80 9.62 26.90
C ASP A 189 -29.61 10.60 28.09
N ASP A 190 -29.89 10.15 29.30
CA ASP A 190 -29.74 10.84 30.58
C ASP A 190 -28.32 10.83 31.15
N ALA A 191 -27.45 9.93 30.67
CA ALA A 191 -26.04 9.84 31.09
C ALA A 191 -25.09 10.64 30.18
N ARG A 192 -25.59 11.33 29.15
CA ARG A 192 -24.75 12.12 28.24
C ARG A 192 -24.17 13.33 28.99
N PRO A 193 -22.85 13.57 28.91
CA PRO A 193 -22.26 14.76 29.51
C PRO A 193 -22.85 16.01 28.86
N VAL A 194 -23.64 16.76 29.65
CA VAL A 194 -24.18 18.06 29.25
C VAL A 194 -23.13 19.13 29.54
N PHE A 195 -22.83 19.96 28.55
CA PHE A 195 -21.94 21.09 28.74
C PHE A 195 -22.65 22.15 29.58
N ASP A 196 -22.27 22.26 30.86
CA ASP A 196 -22.70 23.35 31.73
C ASP A 196 -21.65 24.47 31.73
N PRO A 197 -21.90 25.61 31.06
CA PRO A 197 -20.96 26.73 31.00
C PRO A 197 -20.70 27.39 32.36
N ALA A 198 -21.52 27.14 33.37
CA ALA A 198 -21.34 27.65 34.73
C ALA A 198 -20.58 26.69 35.66
N SER A 199 -20.15 25.53 35.16
CA SER A 199 -19.46 24.53 35.99
C SER A 199 -18.13 25.06 36.54
N PRO A 200 -17.90 24.97 37.86
CA PRO A 200 -16.64 25.40 38.48
C PRO A 200 -15.44 24.60 37.98
N GLU A 201 -15.64 23.35 37.56
CA GLU A 201 -14.58 22.48 37.02
C GLU A 201 -14.02 23.00 35.69
N LEU A 202 -14.85 23.61 34.85
CA LEU A 202 -14.41 24.23 33.59
C LEU A 202 -13.57 25.48 33.85
N ALA A 203 -13.92 26.27 34.88
CA ALA A 203 -13.15 27.45 35.27
C ALA A 203 -11.77 27.06 35.82
N GLU A 204 -11.67 25.97 36.58
CA GLU A 204 -10.41 25.42 37.04
C GLU A 204 -9.57 24.85 35.91
N LEU A 205 -10.19 24.13 34.97
CA LEU A 205 -9.53 23.58 33.78
C LEU A 205 -8.95 24.70 32.90
N ALA A 206 -9.72 25.77 32.67
CA ALA A 206 -9.27 26.94 31.91
C ALA A 206 -8.03 27.58 32.56
N LYS A 207 -8.03 27.79 33.88
CA LYS A 207 -6.86 28.29 34.61
C LYS A 207 -5.65 27.36 34.50
N ARG A 208 -5.86 26.03 34.49
CA ARG A 208 -4.78 25.04 34.33
C ARG A 208 -4.17 25.08 32.94
N LEU A 209 -5.00 25.16 31.90
CA LEU A 209 -4.58 25.26 30.50
C LEU A 209 -3.81 26.55 30.23
N GLU A 210 -4.26 27.68 30.80
CA GLU A 210 -3.58 28.96 30.66
C GLU A 210 -2.18 28.94 31.28
N ARG A 211 -2.03 28.34 32.48
CA ARG A 211 -0.71 28.12 33.09
C ARG A 211 0.18 27.22 32.23
N GLY A 212 -0.37 26.15 31.66
CA GLY A 212 0.37 25.26 30.76
C GLY A 212 0.83 25.96 29.48
N ASN A 213 -0.01 26.81 28.90
CA ASN A 213 0.33 27.59 27.72
C ASN A 213 1.40 28.65 28.01
N ARG A 214 1.33 29.33 29.16
CA ARG A 214 2.39 30.26 29.61
C ARG A 214 3.73 29.55 29.81
N ARG A 215 3.75 28.31 30.32
CA ARG A 215 4.97 27.51 30.45
C ARG A 215 5.56 27.14 29.09
N ARG A 216 4.72 26.71 28.14
CA ARG A 216 5.13 26.37 26.78
C ARG A 216 5.66 27.58 26.01
N ALA A 217 5.02 28.74 26.17
CA ALA A 217 5.50 29.99 25.57
C ALA A 217 6.88 30.41 26.09
N LYS A 218 7.17 30.18 27.39
CA LYS A 218 8.48 30.43 27.99
C LYS A 218 9.57 29.42 27.59
N MET A 219 9.20 28.20 27.17
CA MET A 219 10.16 27.21 26.68
C MET A 219 10.49 27.37 25.19
N ASN A 220 9.60 28.02 24.43
CA ASN A 220 9.75 28.23 22.99
C ASN A 220 10.30 29.64 22.64
N ALA A 221 10.67 30.44 23.65
CA ALA A 221 11.34 31.72 23.53
C ALA A 221 12.78 31.59 24.04
#